data_AF-A0A1G1M320-F1
#
_entry.id   AF-A0A1G1M320-F1
#
_cell.length_a   1.000
_cell.length_b   1.000
_cell.length_c   1.000
_cell.angle_alpha   90.00
_cell.angle_beta   90.00
_cell.angle_gamma   90.00
#
_symmetry.space_group_name_H-M   'P 1'
#
loop_
_entity.id
_entity.type
_entity.pdbx_description
1 polymer ?
#
loop_
_entity_poly.entity_id
_entity_poly.type
_entity_poly.pdbx_seq_one_letter_code
_entity_poly.pdbx_strand_id
1 'polypeptide(L)' 'MTTKQPRLNVVLEPSIYETLYKMSKREGLSMSLVARDLLREALNIHEDAFWAKSAAEREKSLPSKKTVRHKDVWGS' A
#
# COMPACT_ATOMS: atom_id res chain seq x y z
N MET A 1 -1.05 -15.47 26.44
CA MET A 1 0.01 -14.48 26.17
C MET A 1 -0.32 -13.79 24.85
N THR A 2 -0.78 -12.53 24.90
CA THR A 2 -1.08 -11.76 23.69
C THR A 2 0.08 -10.80 23.43
N THR A 3 0.96 -11.15 22.50
CA THR A 3 1.98 -10.22 22.02
C THR A 3 1.28 -9.10 21.27
N LYS A 4 1.48 -7.84 21.69
CA LYS A 4 0.89 -6.63 21.09
C LYS A 4 1.26 -6.40 19.62
N GLN A 5 2.19 -7.21 19.07
CA GLN A 5 2.67 -7.12 17.69
C GLN A 5 2.61 -8.52 17.06
N PRO A 6 1.71 -8.76 16.09
CA PRO A 6 1.64 -10.04 15.40
C PRO A 6 2.94 -10.25 14.60
N ARG A 7 3.46 -11.48 14.65
CA ARG A 7 4.67 -11.87 13.91
C ARG A 7 4.27 -12.78 12.76
N LEU A 8 4.81 -12.52 11.58
CA LEU A 8 4.65 -13.34 10.40
C LEU A 8 6.00 -13.97 10.07
N ASN A 9 6.07 -15.30 10.07
CA ASN A 9 7.24 -16.05 9.63
C ASN A 9 6.95 -16.61 8.24
N VAL A 10 7.78 -16.25 7.26
CA VAL A 10 7.63 -16.67 5.86
C VAL A 10 8.93 -17.27 5.35
N VAL A 11 8.81 -18.31 4.54
CA VAL A 11 9.94 -18.89 3.80
C VAL A 11 10.11 -18.08 2.53
N LEU A 12 11.34 -17.63 2.26
CA LEU A 12 11.68 -16.85 1.08
C LEU A 12 12.43 -17.71 0.07
N GLU A 13 12.17 -17.47 -1.21
CA GLU A 13 12.99 -18.02 -2.27
C GLU A 13 14.42 -17.44 -2.21
N PRO A 14 15.46 -18.18 -2.66
CA PRO A 14 16.84 -17.71 -2.60
C PRO A 14 17.07 -16.36 -3.27
N SER A 15 16.44 -16.13 -4.43
CA SER A 15 16.53 -14.87 -5.19
C SER A 15 15.99 -13.66 -4.42
N ILE A 16 14.84 -13.84 -3.76
CA ILE A 16 14.19 -12.81 -2.94
C ILE A 16 15.04 -12.53 -1.69
N TYR A 17 15.52 -13.58 -1.04
CA TYR A 17 16.39 -13.45 0.12
C TYR A 17 17.66 -12.67 -0.20
N GLU A 18 18.35 -13.01 -1.29
CA GLU A 18 19.57 -12.30 -1.70
C GLU A 18 19.31 -10.84 -2.01
N THR A 19 18.18 -10.54 -2.65
CA THR A 19 17.79 -9.17 -2.98
C THR A 19 17.54 -8.35 -1.71
N LEU A 20 16.74 -8.89 -0.78
CA LEU A 20 16.49 -8.27 0.53
C LEU A 20 17.78 -8.10 1.34
N TYR A 21 18.67 -9.08 1.31
CA TYR A 21 19.96 -8.99 1.98
C TYR A 21 20.81 -7.85 1.42
N LYS A 22 20.94 -7.75 0.09
CA LYS A 22 21.67 -6.66 -0.57
C LYS A 22 21.07 -5.29 -0.25
N MET A 23 19.74 -5.16 -0.26
CA MET A 23 19.04 -3.93 0.15
C MET A 23 19.34 -3.57 1.60
N SER A 24 19.25 -4.53 2.52
CA SER A 24 19.56 -4.31 3.94
C SER A 24 20.99 -3.83 4.16
N LYS A 25 21.96 -4.36 3.41
CA LYS A 25 23.36 -3.92 3.46
C LYS A 25 23.57 -2.53 2.89
N ARG A 26 22.89 -2.20 1.79
CA ARG A 26 22.95 -0.87 1.17
C ARG A 26 22.38 0.21 2.10
N GLU A 27 21.30 -0.09 2.81
CA GLU A 27 20.59 0.88 3.65
C GLU A 27 21.07 0.90 5.10
N GLY A 28 21.89 -0.07 5.51
CA GLY A 28 22.34 -0.19 6.90
C GLY A 28 21.22 -0.60 7.87
N LEU A 29 20.14 -1.18 7.36
CA LEU A 29 18.96 -1.60 8.13
C LEU A 29 18.94 -3.13 8.31
N SER A 30 18.10 -3.61 9.24
CA SER A 30 17.87 -5.06 9.36
C SER A 30 16.97 -5.56 8.23
N MET A 31 17.17 -6.81 7.80
CA MET A 31 16.34 -7.42 6.75
C MET A 31 14.85 -7.40 7.10
N SER A 32 14.50 -7.57 8.38
CA SER A 32 13.11 -7.52 8.83
C SER A 32 12.49 -6.12 8.69
N LEU A 33 13.27 -5.05 8.89
CA LEU A 33 12.79 -3.68 8.69
C LEU A 33 12.54 -3.39 7.21
N VAL A 34 13.51 -3.75 6.36
CA VAL A 34 13.38 -3.61 4.90
C VAL A 34 12.17 -4.41 4.39
N ALA A 35 12.04 -5.67 4.80
CA ALA A 35 10.90 -6.51 4.41
C ALA A 35 9.56 -5.94 4.91
N ARG A 36 9.51 -5.43 6.15
CA ARG A 36 8.30 -4.78 6.68
C ARG A 36 7.90 -3.56 5.85
N ASP A 37 8.87 -2.72 5.49
CA ASP A 37 8.58 -1.48 4.77
C ASP A 37 8.17 -1.76 3.33
N LEU A 38 8.80 -2.73 2.66
CA LEU A 38 8.35 -3.22 1.34
C LEU A 38 6.95 -3.82 1.39
N LEU A 39 6.62 -4.59 2.44
CA LEU A 39 5.27 -5.14 2.62
C LEU A 39 4.23 -4.03 2.79
N ARG A 40 4.56 -2.98 3.55
CA ARG A 40 3.68 -1.82 3.71
C ARG A 40 3.47 -1.10 2.38
N GLU A 41 4.53 -0.87 1.63
CA GLU A 41 4.45 -0.22 0.32
C GLU A 41 3.61 -1.03 -0.67
N ALA A 42 3.82 -2.35 -0.73
CA ALA A 42 3.01 -3.23 -1.56
C ALA A 42 1.52 -3.17 -1.20
N LEU A 43 1.18 -3.17 0.09
CA LEU A 43 -0.21 -3.03 0.54
C LEU A 43 -0.81 -1.69 0.12
N ASN A 44 -0.08 -0.58 0.24
CA ASN A 44 -0.55 0.72 -0.22
C ASN A 44 -0.84 0.73 -1.73
N ILE A 45 0.04 0.13 -2.54
CA ILE A 45 -0.17 0.02 -4.00
C ILE A 45 -1.44 -0.79 -4.31
N HIS A 46 -1.67 -1.88 -3.57
CA HIS A 46 -2.90 -2.67 -3.71
C HIS A 46 -4.16 -1.87 -3.33
N GLU A 47 -4.08 -1.07 -2.26
CA GLU A 47 -5.18 -0.20 -1.83
C GLU A 47 -5.47 0.91 -2.85
N ASP A 48 -4.44 1.57 -3.37
CA ASP A 48 -4.59 2.61 -4.39
C ASP A 48 -5.26 2.06 -5.66
N ALA A 49 -4.85 0.87 -6.10
CA ALA A 49 -5.47 0.19 -7.23
C ALA A 49 -6.96 -0.12 -6.97
N PHE A 50 -7.29 -0.55 -5.75
CA PHE A 50 -8.67 -0.80 -5.33
C PHE A 50 -9.50 0.50 -5.33
N TRP A 51 -8.97 1.59 -4.79
CA TRP A 51 -9.67 2.87 -4.74
C TRP A 51 -9.84 3.50 -6.11
N ALA A 52 -8.84 3.40 -6.99
CA ALA A 52 -8.94 3.85 -8.38
C ALA A 52 -10.09 3.12 -9.12
N LYS A 53 -10.19 1.79 -8.94
CA LYS A 53 -11.28 1.01 -9.50
C LYS A 53 -12.64 1.44 -8.94
N SER A 54 -12.74 1.58 -7.62
CA SER A 54 -13.97 2.00 -6.94
C SER A 54 -14.42 3.40 -7.39
N ALA A 55 -13.48 4.32 -7.60
CA ALA A 55 -13.76 5.66 -8.11
C ALA A 55 -14.33 5.60 -9.54
N ALA A 56 -13.72 4.80 -10.42
CA ALA A 56 -14.19 4.63 -11.80
C ALA A 56 -15.60 4.01 -11.87
N GLU A 57 -15.92 3.05 -10.98
CA GLU A 57 -17.27 2.47 -10.89
C GLU A 57 -18.31 3.50 -10.43
N ARG A 58 -17.95 4.35 -9.45
CA ARG A 58 -18.82 5.44 -8.99
C ARG A 58 -19.03 6.49 -10.07
N GLU A 59 -17.98 6.86 -10.81
CA GLU A 59 -18.08 7.82 -11.91
C GLU A 59 -19.08 7.35 -12.99
N LYS A 60 -19.04 6.06 -13.35
CA LYS A 60 -19.99 5.46 -14.30
C LYS A 60 -21.44 5.51 -13.84
N SER A 61 -21.70 5.44 -12.54
CA SER A 61 -23.05 5.44 -11.96
C SER A 61 -23.51 6.83 -11.50
N LEU A 62 -22.69 7.87 -11.73
CA LEU A 62 -22.92 9.21 -11.21
C LEU A 62 -23.97 9.95 -12.07
N PRO A 63 -25.14 10.30 -11.52
CA PRO A 63 -26.13 11.05 -12.28
C PRO A 63 -25.72 12.52 -12.38
N SER A 64 -25.64 13.05 -13.62
CA SER A 64 -25.24 14.42 -13.95
C SER A 64 -25.94 15.53 -13.13
N LYS A 65 -27.17 15.29 -12.67
CA LYS A 65 -27.96 16.24 -11.85
C LYS A 65 -27.56 16.31 -10.37
N LYS A 66 -26.75 15.38 -9.84
CA LYS A 66 -26.33 15.35 -8.43
C LYS A 66 -24.92 15.88 -8.19
N THR A 67 -24.26 16.40 -9.22
CA THR A 67 -22.88 16.87 -9.13
C THR A 67 -22.84 18.38 -8.88
N VAL A 68 -22.23 18.80 -7.78
CA VAL A 68 -21.92 20.20 -7.45
C VAL A 68 -20.52 20.54 -7.92
N ARG A 69 -20.28 21.80 -8.34
CA ARG A 69 -18.95 22.21 -8.81
C ARG A 69 -17.99 22.26 -7.63
N HIS A 70 -16.72 21.91 -7.87
CA HIS A 70 -15.68 21.88 -6.82
C HIS A 70 -15.61 23.20 -6.02
N LYS A 71 -15.69 24.34 -6.73
CA LYS A 71 -15.68 25.69 -6.15
C LYS A 71 -16.85 25.94 -5.19
N ASP A 72 -18.01 25.35 -5.44
CA ASP A 72 -19.21 25.52 -4.61
C ASP A 72 -19.11 24.74 -3.27
N VAL A 73 -18.23 23.73 -3.22
CA VAL A 73 -18.04 22.87 -2.03
C VAL A 73 -16.78 23.25 -1.25
N TRP A 74 -15.68 23.57 -1.95
CA TRP A 74 -14.35 23.73 -1.34
C TRP A 74 -13.84 25.17 -1.29
N GLY A 75 -14.51 26.12 -1.94
CA GLY A 75 -14.22 27.56 -1.80
C GLY A 75 -12.92 28.07 -2.43
N SER A 76 -12.15 27.21 -3.10
CA SER A 76 -10.89 27.54 -3.77
C SER A 76 -10.77 26.84 -5.11
#